data_AF-A0A925CBE3-F1
#
_entry.id   AF-A0A925CBE3-F1
#
_cell.length_a   1.000
_cell.length_b   1.000
_cell.length_c   1.000
_cell.angle_alpha   90.00
_cell.angle_beta   90.00
_cell.angle_gamma   90.00
#
_symmetry.space_group_name_H-M   'P 1'
#
loop_
_entity.id
_entity.type
_entity.pdbx_description
1 polymer ?
#
loop_
_entity_poly.entity_id
_entity_poly.type
_entity_poly.pdbx_seq_one_letter_code
_entity_poly.pdbx_strand_id
1 'polypeptide(L)'
;MTGLIIAGRRVAAGAVRFAMLAALVSLLAGCSRTIIEDRLATGYDPADVEQDLGFWHSLPGRAAVANDEGLHGLILLESGADELATYGARVAHAREKGWVSESWDEEAGFAMQRGLAARALVKICEIEGGVVMRVFGPSERSSLREIVYLGLMPPSTENQTMTGEEFMGIIAKAEDYVRMRDYERAEDAKKAAPDAAEPPQGEAAEPEENATSSGPA
;
A
#
# COMPACT_ATOMS: atom_id res chain seq x y z
N MET A 1 -79.49 10.08 34.37
CA MET A 1 -78.82 9.12 33.47
C MET A 1 -78.02 9.89 32.45
N THR A 2 -76.80 10.34 32.78
CA THR A 2 -75.85 10.86 31.78
C THR A 2 -74.50 11.06 32.46
N GLY A 3 -73.47 10.35 32.00
CA GLY A 3 -72.10 10.63 32.41
C GLY A 3 -71.18 9.41 32.35
N LEU A 4 -70.63 9.12 31.18
CA LEU A 4 -69.30 8.51 31.04
C LEU A 4 -68.81 8.59 29.59
N ILE A 5 -67.50 8.45 29.40
CA ILE A 5 -66.74 8.30 28.14
C ILE A 5 -66.13 9.59 27.57
N ILE A 6 -65.10 10.15 28.22
CA ILE A 6 -63.97 10.82 27.50
C ILE A 6 -62.68 10.71 28.33
N ALA A 7 -62.02 9.55 28.37
CA ALA A 7 -60.64 9.44 28.86
C ALA A 7 -59.98 8.20 28.24
N GLY A 8 -59.13 8.38 27.22
CA GLY A 8 -58.40 7.24 26.64
C GLY A 8 -57.53 7.52 25.43
N ARG A 9 -57.68 8.67 24.76
CA ARG A 9 -57.01 8.91 23.45
C ARG A 9 -55.67 9.65 23.48
N ARG A 10 -55.20 10.14 24.64
CA ARG A 10 -53.97 10.96 24.71
C ARG A 10 -52.67 10.17 24.92
N VAL A 11 -52.72 8.91 25.33
CA VAL A 11 -51.52 8.13 25.66
C VAL A 11 -50.85 7.51 24.41
N ALA A 12 -51.63 7.18 23.37
CA ALA A 12 -51.11 6.48 22.18
C ALA A 12 -50.23 7.35 21.25
N ALA A 13 -50.45 8.67 21.21
CA ALA A 13 -49.71 9.56 20.29
C ALA A 13 -48.27 9.87 20.76
N GLY A 14 -47.99 9.79 22.06
CA GLY A 14 -46.64 9.99 22.61
C GLY A 14 -45.71 8.82 22.32
N ALA A 15 -46.21 7.59 22.44
CA ALA A 15 -45.43 6.36 22.23
C ALA A 15 -44.94 6.21 20.77
N VAL A 16 -45.78 6.56 19.79
CA VAL A 16 -45.42 6.45 18.36
C VAL A 16 -44.35 7.47 17.95
N ARG A 17 -44.41 8.69 18.49
CA ARG A 17 -43.39 9.73 18.22
C ARG A 17 -42.04 9.38 18.83
N PHE A 18 -42.04 8.79 20.03
CA PHE A 18 -40.81 8.33 20.67
C PHE A 18 -40.16 7.16 19.92
N ALA A 19 -40.97 6.21 19.42
CA ALA A 19 -40.48 5.09 18.62
C ALA A 19 -39.89 5.53 17.27
N MET A 20 -40.51 6.50 16.58
CA MET A 20 -39.94 7.06 15.33
C MET A 20 -38.62 7.81 15.56
N LEU A 21 -38.52 8.59 16.65
CA LEU A 21 -37.30 9.33 16.96
C LEU A 21 -36.15 8.38 17.30
N ALA A 22 -36.42 7.32 18.08
CA ALA A 22 -35.44 6.28 18.40
C ALA A 22 -34.97 5.52 17.15
N ALA A 23 -35.88 5.15 16.24
CA ALA A 23 -35.53 4.50 14.99
C ALA A 23 -34.66 5.38 14.07
N LEU A 24 -34.93 6.69 14.04
CA LEU A 24 -34.14 7.65 13.25
C LEU A 24 -32.71 7.82 13.82
N VAL A 25 -32.56 7.81 15.15
CA VAL A 25 -31.24 7.90 15.82
C VAL A 25 -30.43 6.62 15.58
N SER A 26 -31.06 5.44 15.62
CA SER A 26 -30.36 4.16 15.36
C SER A 26 -29.86 4.02 13.91
N LEU A 27 -30.49 4.71 12.95
CA LEU A 27 -30.01 4.76 11.56
C LEU A 27 -28.78 5.66 11.37
N LEU A 28 -28.49 6.54 12.33
CA LEU A 28 -27.32 7.43 12.33
C LEU A 28 -26.13 6.83 13.09
N ALA A 29 -26.31 5.72 13.80
CA ALA A 29 -25.21 4.91 14.32
C ALA A 29 -24.57 4.12 13.16
N GLY A 30 -23.91 4.84 12.26
CA GLY A 30 -23.20 4.28 11.13
C GLY A 30 -22.07 3.36 11.58
N CYS A 31 -21.65 2.47 10.67
CA CYS A 31 -20.52 1.56 10.88
C CYS A 31 -19.27 2.36 11.27
N SER A 32 -18.95 2.43 12.57
CA SER A 32 -17.71 3.04 13.03
C SER A 32 -16.54 2.21 12.52
N ARG A 33 -15.51 2.89 12.02
CA ARG A 33 -14.27 2.25 11.58
C ARG A 33 -13.59 1.56 12.78
N THR A 34 -12.99 0.40 12.55
CA THR A 34 -12.26 -0.33 13.59
C THR A 34 -11.04 0.48 14.04
N ILE A 35 -10.94 0.75 15.34
CA ILE A 35 -9.80 1.42 15.96
C ILE A 35 -8.85 0.37 16.55
N ILE A 36 -7.56 0.55 16.34
CA ILE A 36 -6.47 -0.28 16.86
C ILE A 36 -5.78 0.52 17.97
N GLU A 37 -6.06 0.17 19.23
CA GLU A 37 -5.52 0.90 20.39
C GLU A 37 -4.02 0.62 20.59
N ASP A 38 -3.63 -0.65 20.57
CA ASP A 38 -2.25 -1.10 20.72
C ASP A 38 -1.58 -1.15 19.35
N ARG A 39 -0.90 -0.07 18.95
CA ARG A 39 -0.21 0.06 17.65
C ARG A 39 1.27 -0.29 17.79
N LEU A 40 1.84 -0.81 16.71
CA LEU A 40 3.30 -0.99 16.62
C LEU A 40 4.01 0.37 16.65
N ALA A 41 5.18 0.39 17.29
CA ALA A 41 6.05 1.54 17.25
C ALA A 41 6.71 1.62 15.86
N THR A 42 6.44 2.70 15.15
CA THR A 42 6.94 2.95 13.79
C THR A 42 7.82 4.21 13.72
N GLY A 43 7.92 4.99 14.80
CA GLY A 43 8.65 6.26 14.85
C GLY A 43 10.10 6.12 15.31
N TYR A 44 10.76 5.03 14.93
CA TYR A 44 12.15 4.76 15.29
C TYR A 44 13.16 5.33 14.28
N ASP A 45 14.46 5.19 14.58
CA ASP A 45 15.52 5.69 13.69
C ASP A 45 15.54 4.89 12.38
N PRO A 46 15.39 5.52 11.20
CA PRO A 46 15.41 4.84 9.91
C PRO A 46 16.73 4.12 9.61
N ALA A 47 17.83 4.49 10.27
CA ALA A 47 19.10 3.79 10.16
C ALA A 47 19.16 2.48 10.97
N ASP A 48 18.15 2.22 11.81
CA ASP A 48 18.08 1.04 12.67
C ASP A 48 17.34 -0.11 11.97
N VAL A 49 18.11 -0.89 11.21
CA VAL A 49 17.64 -2.08 10.50
C VAL A 49 17.05 -3.14 11.45
N GLU A 50 17.49 -3.21 12.71
CA GLU A 50 16.92 -4.17 13.66
C GLU A 50 15.46 -3.83 13.99
N GLN A 51 15.13 -2.54 14.06
CA GLN A 51 13.75 -2.10 14.29
C GLN A 51 12.86 -2.31 13.08
N ASP A 52 13.36 -2.15 11.85
CA ASP A 52 12.64 -2.56 10.63
C ASP A 52 12.33 -4.05 10.62
N LEU A 53 13.33 -4.89 10.91
CA LEU A 53 13.13 -6.33 11.01
C LEU A 53 12.15 -6.69 12.14
N GLY A 54 12.21 -5.98 13.27
CA GLY A 54 11.28 -6.11 14.38
C GLY A 54 9.84 -5.76 13.99
N PHE A 55 9.65 -4.67 13.24
CA PHE A 55 8.35 -4.28 12.68
C PHE A 55 7.78 -5.40 11.84
N TRP A 56 8.52 -5.88 10.84
CA TRP A 56 8.08 -6.97 9.97
C TRP A 56 7.78 -8.24 10.78
N HIS A 57 8.64 -8.61 11.73
CA HIS A 57 8.42 -9.81 12.54
C HIS A 57 7.17 -9.73 13.43
N SER A 58 6.76 -8.53 13.84
CA SER A 58 5.59 -8.32 14.70
C SER A 58 4.26 -8.31 13.94
N LEU A 59 4.26 -7.97 12.65
CA LEU A 59 3.04 -7.83 11.84
C LEU A 59 2.15 -9.10 11.79
N PRO A 60 2.66 -10.34 11.64
CA PRO A 60 1.79 -11.51 11.54
C PRO A 60 0.91 -11.73 12.77
N GLY A 61 1.30 -11.23 13.94
CA GLY A 61 0.51 -11.30 15.18
C GLY A 61 -0.68 -10.32 15.23
N ARG A 62 -0.83 -9.44 14.23
CA ARG A 62 -1.80 -8.34 14.24
C ARG A 62 -3.14 -8.76 13.64
N ALA A 63 -4.21 -8.61 14.42
CA ALA A 63 -5.57 -8.86 13.95
C ALA A 63 -6.01 -7.89 12.84
N ALA A 64 -5.45 -6.68 12.83
CA ALA A 64 -5.60 -5.73 11.73
C ALA A 64 -4.41 -4.76 11.72
N VAL A 65 -4.04 -4.30 10.54
CA VAL A 65 -3.00 -3.27 10.34
C VAL A 65 -3.60 -1.89 10.52
N ALA A 66 -3.00 -1.05 11.36
CA ALA A 66 -3.40 0.36 11.51
C ALA A 66 -2.90 1.21 10.33
N ASN A 67 -3.53 2.35 10.05
CA ASN A 67 -3.13 3.26 8.98
C ASN A 67 -1.65 3.64 9.07
N ASP A 68 -1.16 3.95 10.27
CA ASP A 68 0.24 4.31 10.50
C ASP A 68 1.22 3.17 10.18
N GLU A 69 0.89 1.96 10.63
CA GLU A 69 1.67 0.73 10.38
C GLU A 69 1.71 0.41 8.86
N GLY A 70 0.57 0.51 8.20
CA GLY A 70 0.49 0.21 6.78
C GLY A 70 1.15 1.27 5.90
N LEU A 71 1.06 2.57 6.24
CA LEU A 71 1.78 3.62 5.52
C LEU A 71 3.29 3.45 5.67
N HIS A 72 3.76 3.15 6.88
CA HIS A 72 5.17 2.83 7.12
C HIS A 72 5.64 1.66 6.23
N GLY A 73 4.91 0.54 6.24
CA GLY A 73 5.25 -0.61 5.38
C GLY A 73 5.21 -0.31 3.87
N LEU A 74 4.31 0.56 3.42
CA LEU A 74 4.26 1.01 2.02
C LEU A 74 5.44 1.92 1.63
N ILE A 75 5.92 2.76 2.55
CA ILE A 75 7.10 3.61 2.33
C ILE A 75 8.38 2.77 2.29
N LEU A 76 8.49 1.79 3.19
CA LEU A 76 9.57 0.80 3.15
C LEU A 76 9.60 0.06 1.80
N LEU A 77 8.44 -0.35 1.28
CA LEU A 77 8.36 -0.96 -0.04
C LEU A 77 8.78 0.00 -1.17
N GLU A 78 8.39 1.27 -1.10
CA GLU A 78 8.71 2.26 -2.14
C GLU A 78 10.20 2.61 -2.19
N SER A 79 10.81 2.85 -1.04
CA SER A 79 12.11 3.53 -0.93
C SER A 79 13.18 2.73 -0.21
N GLY A 80 12.81 1.61 0.41
CA GLY A 80 13.70 0.76 1.20
C GLY A 80 13.94 1.24 2.64
N ALA A 81 13.50 2.46 2.99
CA ALA A 81 13.63 3.03 4.33
C ALA A 81 12.51 4.05 4.58
N ASP A 82 11.97 4.12 5.80
CA ASP A 82 10.98 5.14 6.16
C ASP A 82 11.63 6.25 6.99
N GLU A 83 12.09 7.29 6.30
CA GLU A 83 12.69 8.47 6.94
C GLU A 83 11.66 9.39 7.63
N LEU A 84 10.37 9.07 7.56
CA LEU A 84 9.29 9.90 8.07
C LEU A 84 8.92 9.50 9.51
N ALA A 85 9.48 10.23 10.47
CA ALA A 85 9.33 9.93 11.90
C ALA A 85 7.89 10.06 12.48
N THR A 86 6.93 10.59 11.73
CA THR A 86 5.57 10.84 12.23
C THR A 86 4.49 10.43 11.24
N TYR A 87 3.36 9.98 11.76
CA TYR A 87 2.17 9.70 10.95
C TYR A 87 1.79 10.88 10.05
N GLY A 88 1.79 12.12 10.56
CA GLY A 88 1.46 13.30 9.76
C GLY A 88 2.38 13.48 8.56
N ALA A 89 3.68 13.22 8.72
CA ALA A 89 4.65 13.25 7.61
C ALA A 89 4.37 12.14 6.58
N ARG A 90 4.04 10.93 7.03
CA ARG A 90 3.63 9.82 6.15
C ARG A 90 2.37 10.13 5.36
N VAL A 91 1.39 10.79 5.98
CA VAL A 91 0.17 11.22 5.28
C VAL A 91 0.48 12.28 4.23
N ALA A 92 1.37 13.24 4.53
CA ALA A 92 1.81 14.23 3.55
C ALA A 92 2.50 13.57 2.36
N HIS A 93 3.40 12.62 2.61
CA HIS A 93 4.04 11.80 1.57
C HIS A 93 3.03 11.01 0.75
N ALA A 94 2.08 10.33 1.41
CA ALA A 94 1.03 9.56 0.73
C ALA A 94 0.14 10.45 -0.16
N ARG A 95 -0.12 11.71 0.22
CA ARG A 95 -0.83 12.68 -0.63
C ARG A 95 0.00 13.10 -1.83
N GLU A 96 1.28 13.45 -1.61
CA GLU A 96 2.22 13.83 -2.68
C GLU A 96 2.35 12.72 -3.73
N LYS A 97 2.45 11.46 -3.29
CA LYS A 97 2.52 10.28 -4.16
C LYS A 97 1.16 9.87 -4.76
N GLY A 98 0.08 10.52 -4.34
CA GLY A 98 -1.29 10.23 -4.79
C GLY A 98 -1.83 8.87 -4.35
N TRP A 99 -1.30 8.30 -3.26
CA TRP A 99 -1.77 7.06 -2.64
C TRP A 99 -3.12 7.27 -1.95
N VAL A 100 -3.33 8.45 -1.38
CA VAL A 100 -4.59 8.89 -0.79
C VAL A 100 -5.11 10.14 -1.51
N SER A 101 -6.34 10.58 -1.23
CA SER A 101 -6.84 11.87 -1.72
C SER A 101 -6.27 13.04 -0.91
N GLU A 102 -6.25 14.24 -1.50
CA GLU A 102 -5.85 15.48 -0.81
C GLU A 102 -6.66 15.75 0.47
N SER A 103 -7.94 15.38 0.45
CA SER A 103 -8.85 15.56 1.58
C SER A 103 -8.83 14.41 2.59
N TRP A 104 -7.94 13.42 2.44
CA TRP A 104 -7.89 12.25 3.32
C TRP A 104 -7.34 12.63 4.69
N ASP A 105 -8.13 12.51 5.75
CA ASP A 105 -7.84 13.03 7.10
C ASP A 105 -8.02 11.96 8.19
N GLU A 106 -7.87 10.69 7.83
CA GLU A 106 -8.09 9.56 8.73
C GLU A 106 -7.05 9.47 9.84
N GLU A 107 -7.45 8.91 10.98
CA GLU A 107 -6.59 8.78 12.15
C GLU A 107 -5.58 7.63 12.02
N ALA A 108 -4.44 7.80 12.68
CA ALA A 108 -3.33 6.83 12.69
C ALA A 108 -3.74 5.43 13.15
N GLY A 109 -4.66 5.35 14.11
CA GLY A 109 -5.12 4.09 14.71
C GLY A 109 -6.30 3.43 14.01
N PHE A 110 -6.85 4.02 12.96
CA PHE A 110 -7.88 3.30 12.21
C PHE A 110 -7.29 2.16 11.41
N ALA A 111 -8.02 1.06 11.35
CA ALA A 111 -7.61 -0.09 10.54
C ALA A 111 -7.51 0.32 9.06
N MET A 112 -6.36 0.02 8.47
CA MET A 112 -6.09 0.23 7.06
C MET A 112 -7.06 -0.60 6.23
N GLN A 113 -7.65 0.07 5.25
CA GLN A 113 -8.55 -0.52 4.29
C GLN A 113 -7.80 -1.00 3.06
N ARG A 114 -8.27 -2.08 2.45
CA ARG A 114 -7.67 -2.69 1.25
C ARG A 114 -7.68 -1.76 0.05
N GLY A 115 -8.68 -0.88 -0.06
CA GLY A 115 -8.75 0.14 -1.10
C GLY A 115 -7.55 1.08 -1.10
N LEU A 116 -7.20 1.62 0.07
CA LEU A 116 -6.04 2.49 0.26
C LEU A 116 -4.74 1.75 -0.09
N ALA A 117 -4.53 0.56 0.49
CA ALA A 117 -3.34 -0.24 0.22
C ALA A 117 -3.21 -0.57 -1.28
N ALA A 118 -4.30 -0.98 -1.94
CA ALA A 118 -4.29 -1.28 -3.36
C ALA A 118 -3.96 -0.05 -4.21
N ARG A 119 -4.50 1.13 -3.87
CA ARG A 119 -4.18 2.38 -4.57
C ARG A 119 -2.71 2.75 -4.43
N ALA A 120 -2.14 2.64 -3.23
CA ALA A 120 -0.71 2.86 -2.99
C ALA A 120 0.15 1.88 -3.80
N LEU A 121 -0.17 0.59 -3.75
CA LEU A 121 0.56 -0.46 -4.47
C LEU A 121 0.53 -0.28 -6.00
N VAL A 122 -0.60 0.14 -6.57
CA VAL A 122 -0.67 0.47 -8.00
C VAL A 122 0.33 1.57 -8.37
N LYS A 123 0.51 2.57 -7.50
CA LYS A 123 1.46 3.65 -7.70
C LYS A 123 2.91 3.18 -7.53
N ILE A 124 3.20 2.49 -6.43
CA ILE A 124 4.55 2.00 -6.09
C ILE A 124 5.05 1.01 -7.15
N CYS A 125 4.21 0.06 -7.55
CA CYS A 125 4.54 -0.94 -8.56
C CYS A 125 4.46 -0.41 -10.00
N GLU A 126 4.10 0.86 -10.21
CA GLU A 126 3.91 1.49 -11.53
C GLU A 126 2.94 0.70 -12.42
N ILE A 127 1.87 0.16 -11.83
CA ILE A 127 0.85 -0.62 -12.55
C ILE A 127 -0.04 0.37 -13.32
N GLU A 128 0.00 0.32 -14.65
CA GLU A 128 -0.85 1.18 -15.49
C GLU A 128 -2.33 0.78 -15.45
N GLY A 129 -2.57 -0.53 -15.31
CA GLY A 129 -3.85 -1.22 -15.38
C GLY A 129 -4.70 -0.93 -16.62
N GLY A 130 -6.01 -1.18 -16.49
CA GLY A 130 -6.96 -1.07 -17.60
C GLY A 130 -7.23 0.36 -18.09
N VAL A 131 -7.93 0.47 -19.22
CA VAL A 131 -8.27 1.75 -19.89
C VAL A 131 -8.91 2.76 -18.94
N VAL A 132 -9.81 2.32 -18.05
CA VAL A 132 -10.47 3.20 -17.07
C VAL A 132 -9.44 3.87 -16.16
N MET A 133 -8.43 3.13 -15.67
CA MET A 133 -7.41 3.67 -14.77
C MET A 133 -6.44 4.62 -15.50
N ARG A 134 -6.17 4.36 -16.79
CA ARG A 134 -5.38 5.27 -17.63
C ARG A 134 -6.10 6.59 -17.94
N VAL A 135 -7.42 6.56 -18.10
CA VAL A 135 -8.22 7.76 -18.44
C VAL A 135 -8.60 8.58 -17.21
N PHE A 136 -9.02 7.92 -16.13
CA PHE A 136 -9.56 8.58 -14.93
C PHE A 136 -8.60 8.58 -13.74
N GLY A 137 -7.46 7.89 -13.86
CA GLY A 137 -6.53 7.69 -12.77
C GLY A 137 -6.95 6.54 -11.83
N PRO A 138 -6.07 6.17 -10.88
CA PRO A 138 -6.33 5.15 -9.89
C PRO A 138 -7.28 5.65 -8.80
N SER A 139 -8.46 5.04 -8.74
CA SER A 139 -9.34 5.06 -7.57
C SER A 139 -9.11 3.79 -6.73
N GLU A 140 -9.46 3.82 -5.44
CA GLU A 140 -9.36 2.62 -4.58
C GLU A 140 -10.04 1.39 -5.17
N ARG A 141 -11.26 1.57 -5.70
CA ARG A 141 -12.03 0.50 -6.34
C ARG A 141 -11.37 -0.03 -7.61
N SER A 142 -10.87 0.84 -8.48
CA SER A 142 -10.19 0.40 -9.71
C SER A 142 -8.86 -0.25 -9.42
N SER A 143 -8.10 0.30 -8.48
CA SER A 143 -6.80 -0.23 -8.07
C SER A 143 -6.94 -1.60 -7.40
N LEU A 144 -7.94 -1.78 -6.53
CA LEU A 144 -8.20 -3.09 -5.92
C LEU A 144 -8.50 -4.15 -6.98
N ARG A 145 -9.35 -3.83 -7.96
CA ARG A 145 -9.66 -4.77 -9.06
C ARG A 145 -8.42 -5.16 -9.85
N GLU A 146 -7.54 -4.21 -10.13
CA GLU A 146 -6.31 -4.46 -10.88
C GLU A 146 -5.32 -5.32 -10.08
N ILE A 147 -5.08 -4.98 -8.82
CA ILE A 147 -4.19 -5.73 -7.90
C ILE A 147 -4.71 -7.16 -7.68
N VAL A 148 -6.03 -7.35 -7.60
CA VAL A 148 -6.66 -8.68 -7.52
C VAL A 148 -6.48 -9.46 -8.82
N TYR A 149 -6.63 -8.79 -9.97
CA TYR A 149 -6.40 -9.42 -11.28
C TYR A 149 -4.95 -9.91 -11.46
N LEU A 150 -3.98 -9.13 -10.96
CA LEU A 150 -2.56 -9.49 -10.95
C LEU A 150 -2.20 -10.54 -9.87
N GLY A 151 -3.15 -10.96 -9.03
CA GLY A 151 -2.92 -11.96 -7.98
C GLY A 151 -2.13 -11.46 -6.77
N LEU A 152 -1.92 -10.14 -6.68
CA LEU A 152 -1.18 -9.49 -5.59
C LEU A 152 -2.00 -9.41 -4.29
N MET A 153 -3.33 -9.27 -4.39
CA MET A 153 -4.25 -9.28 -3.25
C MET A 153 -5.41 -10.26 -3.51
N PRO A 154 -5.96 -10.94 -2.48
CA PRO A 154 -7.14 -11.79 -2.67
C PRO A 154 -8.42 -10.95 -2.94
N PRO A 155 -9.43 -11.54 -3.59
CA PRO A 155 -10.71 -10.90 -3.82
C PRO A 155 -11.34 -10.37 -2.52
N SER A 156 -11.74 -9.10 -2.52
CA SER A 156 -12.23 -8.38 -1.34
C SER A 156 -12.95 -7.09 -1.75
N THR A 157 -13.45 -6.34 -0.78
CA THR A 157 -13.98 -4.98 -1.01
C THR A 157 -12.97 -3.92 -0.56
N GLU A 158 -13.07 -2.72 -1.11
CA GLU A 158 -12.19 -1.59 -0.79
C GLU A 158 -12.23 -1.23 0.70
N ASN A 159 -13.40 -1.34 1.33
CA ASN A 159 -13.61 -0.98 2.74
C ASN A 159 -13.20 -2.08 3.73
N GLN A 160 -12.86 -3.27 3.24
CA GLN A 160 -12.47 -4.38 4.10
C GLN A 160 -11.06 -4.13 4.67
N THR A 161 -10.86 -4.44 5.94
CA THR A 161 -9.57 -4.38 6.61
C THR A 161 -8.71 -5.59 6.24
N MET A 162 -7.44 -5.59 6.65
CA MET A 162 -6.57 -6.76 6.49
C MET A 162 -5.77 -7.02 7.76
N THR A 163 -5.52 -8.30 8.03
CA THR A 163 -4.62 -8.72 9.13
C THR A 163 -3.17 -8.38 8.77
N GLY A 164 -2.28 -8.38 9.75
CA GLY A 164 -0.87 -8.13 9.46
C GLY A 164 -0.20 -9.25 8.66
N GLU A 165 -0.65 -10.50 8.81
CA GLU A 165 -0.20 -11.61 7.96
C GLU A 165 -0.62 -11.39 6.50
N GLU A 166 -1.87 -10.98 6.27
CA GLU A 166 -2.35 -10.66 4.93
C GLU A 166 -1.56 -9.50 4.32
N PHE A 167 -1.34 -8.43 5.08
CA PHE A 167 -0.56 -7.27 4.63
C PHE A 167 0.86 -7.67 4.26
N MET A 168 1.57 -8.42 5.11
CA MET A 168 2.91 -8.93 4.81
C MET A 168 2.93 -9.77 3.53
N GLY A 169 1.97 -10.68 3.37
CA GLY A 169 1.88 -11.50 2.15
C GLY A 169 1.63 -10.67 0.89
N ILE A 170 0.90 -9.55 1.00
CA ILE A 170 0.67 -8.60 -0.10
C ILE A 170 1.96 -7.84 -0.43
N ILE A 171 2.69 -7.34 0.59
CA ILE A 171 3.97 -6.64 0.40
C ILE A 171 4.99 -7.54 -0.29
N ALA A 172 5.16 -8.78 0.18
CA ALA A 172 6.09 -9.73 -0.42
C ALA A 172 5.80 -9.98 -1.92
N LYS A 173 4.52 -10.13 -2.29
CA LYS A 173 4.13 -10.26 -3.69
C LYS A 173 4.39 -9.00 -4.50
N ALA A 174 4.22 -7.82 -3.90
CA ALA A 174 4.50 -6.55 -4.55
C ALA A 174 6.01 -6.37 -4.79
N GLU A 175 6.87 -6.75 -3.84
CA GLU A 175 8.32 -6.78 -4.02
C GLU A 175 8.73 -7.71 -5.17
N ASP A 176 8.17 -8.92 -5.20
CA ASP A 176 8.42 -9.87 -6.28
C ASP A 176 7.99 -9.29 -7.64
N TYR A 177 6.85 -8.59 -7.69
CA TYR A 177 6.38 -7.91 -8.90
C TYR A 177 7.34 -6.83 -9.37
N VAL A 178 7.79 -5.94 -8.47
CA VAL A 178 8.77 -4.89 -8.78
C VAL A 178 10.07 -5.49 -9.30
N ARG A 179 10.58 -6.53 -8.62
CA ARG A 179 11.80 -7.23 -9.01
C ARG A 179 11.69 -7.82 -10.42
N MET A 180 10.59 -8.52 -10.72
CA MET A 180 10.37 -9.11 -12.04
C MET A 180 10.30 -8.06 -13.15
N ARG A 181 9.57 -6.96 -12.91
CA ARG A 181 9.49 -5.83 -13.86
C ARG A 181 10.87 -5.22 -14.13
N ASP A 182 11.68 -5.04 -13.10
CA ASP A 182 13.01 -4.44 -13.24
C ASP A 182 13.96 -5.37 -14.02
N TYR A 183 13.85 -6.69 -13.83
CA TYR A 183 14.53 -7.68 -14.67
C TYR A 183 14.13 -7.56 -16.14
N GLU A 184 12.83 -7.48 -16.44
CA GLU A 184 12.32 -7.33 -17.81
C GLU A 184 12.83 -6.04 -18.47
N ARG A 185 12.80 -4.92 -17.74
CA ARG A 185 13.35 -3.62 -18.21
C ARG A 185 14.84 -3.71 -18.51
N ALA A 186 15.61 -4.37 -17.65
CA ALA A 186 17.05 -4.55 -17.85
C ALA A 186 17.33 -5.42 -19.09
N GLU A 187 16.55 -6.48 -19.30
CA GLU A 187 16.68 -7.33 -20.50
C GLU A 187 16.32 -6.59 -21.78
N ASP A 188 15.24 -5.81 -21.78
CA ASP A 188 14.85 -5.01 -22.94
C ASP A 188 15.87 -3.90 -23.26
N ALA A 189 16.47 -3.28 -22.22
CA ALA A 189 17.57 -2.33 -22.39
C ALA A 189 18.80 -2.96 -23.05
N LYS A 190 19.16 -4.20 -22.67
CA LYS A 190 20.25 -4.94 -23.33
C LYS A 190 19.94 -5.23 -24.80
N LYS A 191 18.71 -5.65 -25.11
CA LYS A 191 18.25 -5.92 -26.49
C LYS A 191 18.17 -4.66 -27.35
N ALA A 192 17.96 -3.49 -26.75
CA ALA A 192 17.90 -2.20 -27.44
C ALA A 192 19.30 -1.59 -27.69
N ALA A 193 20.36 -2.09 -27.03
CA ALA A 193 21.74 -1.61 -27.18
C ALA A 193 22.70 -2.55 -27.98
N PRO A 194 22.29 -3.30 -29.02
CA PRO A 194 23.14 -4.31 -29.65
C PRO A 194 24.28 -3.74 -30.52
N ASP A 195 24.30 -2.44 -30.81
CA ASP A 195 25.31 -1.82 -31.70
C ASP A 195 26.45 -1.08 -30.98
N ALA A 196 26.52 -1.10 -29.65
CA ALA A 196 27.60 -0.46 -28.89
C ALA A 196 28.60 -1.50 -28.37
N ALA A 197 29.67 -1.71 -29.15
CA ALA A 197 30.90 -2.44 -28.82
C ALA A 197 30.90 -3.98 -29.02
N GLU A 198 31.01 -4.40 -30.28
CA GLU A 198 32.14 -5.29 -30.57
C GLU A 198 33.41 -4.43 -30.45
N PRO A 199 34.29 -4.62 -29.47
CA PRO A 199 35.59 -3.96 -29.50
C PRO A 199 36.22 -4.31 -30.86
N PRO A 200 36.84 -3.34 -31.56
CA PRO A 200 37.56 -3.65 -32.78
C PRO A 200 38.50 -4.80 -32.43
N GLN A 201 38.36 -5.93 -33.13
CA GLN A 201 39.27 -7.06 -33.01
C GLN A 201 40.63 -6.50 -33.38
N GLY A 202 41.36 -6.06 -32.34
CA GLY A 202 42.69 -5.53 -32.45
C GLY A 202 43.53 -6.66 -33.01
N GLU A 203 43.81 -6.51 -34.30
CA GLU A 203 45.01 -6.94 -34.99
C GLU A 203 46.02 -7.53 -34.01
N ALA A 204 46.12 -8.85 -34.02
CA ALA A 204 47.09 -9.59 -33.24
C ALA A 204 48.46 -9.00 -33.54
N ALA A 205 48.99 -8.21 -32.60
CA ALA A 205 50.37 -7.81 -32.62
C ALA A 205 51.19 -9.09 -32.50
N GLU A 206 51.75 -9.52 -33.63
CA GLU A 206 52.72 -10.60 -33.71
C GLU A 206 53.84 -10.33 -32.69
N PRO A 207 54.24 -11.31 -31.86
CA PRO A 207 55.40 -11.14 -31.00
C PRO A 207 56.63 -11.01 -31.89
N GLU A 208 57.20 -9.80 -31.93
CA GLU A 208 58.49 -9.53 -32.56
C GLU A 208 59.57 -10.35 -31.83
N GLU A 209 60.01 -11.42 -32.49
CA GLU A 209 61.09 -12.32 -32.10
C GLU A 209 62.41 -11.55 -32.09
N ASN A 210 62.71 -10.84 -30.99
CA ASN A 210 64.01 -10.19 -30.82
C ASN A 210 65.05 -11.23 -30.39
N ALA A 211 65.63 -11.86 -31.41
CA ALA A 211 66.88 -12.60 -31.31
C ALA A 211 68.04 -11.63 -30.97
N THR A 212 68.57 -11.72 -29.75
CA THR A 212 69.94 -11.27 -29.46
C THR A 212 70.70 -12.34 -28.71
N SER A 213 71.25 -13.26 -29.51
CA SER A 213 72.44 -14.03 -29.20
C SER A 213 73.67 -13.14 -29.42
N SER A 214 74.51 -12.95 -28.40
CA SER A 214 75.99 -12.98 -28.49
C SER A 214 76.62 -12.59 -27.13
N GLY A 215 77.41 -13.51 -26.54
CA GLY A 215 78.36 -13.22 -25.44
C GLY A 215 79.62 -12.52 -25.98
N PRO A 216 80.85 -12.74 -25.45
CA PRO A 216 81.28 -13.18 -24.11
C PRO A 216 82.28 -12.18 -23.46
N ALA A 217 82.53 -12.32 -22.15
CA ALA A 217 83.85 -12.21 -21.49
C ALA A 217 83.71 -12.44 -19.98
#